data_AF-A0A9E3NUX5-F1
#
_entry.id   AF-A0A9E3NUX5-F1
#
_cell.length_a   1.000
_cell.length_b   1.000
_cell.length_c   1.000
_cell.angle_alpha   90.00
_cell.angle_beta   90.00
_cell.angle_gamma   90.00
#
_symmetry.space_group_name_H-M   'P 1'
#
loop_
_entity.id
_entity.type
_entity.pdbx_description
1 polymer ?
#
loop_
_entity_poly.entity_id
_entity_poly.type
_entity_poly.pdbx_seq_one_letter_code
_entity_poly.pdbx_strand_id
1 'polypeptide(L)'
;MARSLPGLLAGAFMYPFRGTTVMWLVAVLVATTFLQFIPLVGGLVALSAELGFLFAVLRSTAGGADTLRIDARDIADVSLWLAPLGKYVMAMAVSFAPAVVAAVLLGDASGAVSPVVYGAGAVGLLYFPAALVVAAHSQGCLGALNPLAGIALIGKIPGAYVLTVFFVAIALGVGGGMLRAAAAIEVPLLGAIVRSVAALYAPVVAMRLLGLLLAENAEHL
;
A
#
# COMPACT_ATOMS: atom_id res chain seq x y z
N MET A 1 -8.77 6.71 -28.16
CA MET A 1 -7.42 6.10 -28.23
C MET A 1 -7.12 5.49 -26.87
N ALA A 2 -6.95 4.17 -26.79
CA ALA A 2 -6.49 3.52 -25.57
C ALA A 2 -5.08 4.03 -25.25
N ARG A 3 -4.85 4.46 -24.01
CA ARG A 3 -3.51 4.85 -23.56
C ARG A 3 -2.69 3.58 -23.35
N SER A 4 -1.40 3.62 -23.63
CA SER A 4 -0.51 2.51 -23.29
C SER A 4 -0.40 2.35 -21.77
N LEU A 5 -0.24 1.12 -21.29
CA LEU A 5 -0.09 0.83 -19.85
C LEU A 5 1.01 1.70 -19.19
N PRO A 6 2.22 1.89 -19.75
CA PRO A 6 3.22 2.78 -19.17
C PRO A 6 2.74 4.23 -19.01
N GLY A 7 1.97 4.75 -19.98
CA GLY A 7 1.42 6.10 -19.92
C GLY A 7 0.35 6.24 -18.82
N LEU A 8 -0.45 5.20 -18.61
CA LEU A 8 -1.42 5.14 -17.51
C LEU A 8 -0.72 5.09 -16.15
N LEU A 9 0.30 4.24 -16.00
CA LEU A 9 1.08 4.11 -14.76
C LEU A 9 1.84 5.40 -14.43
N ALA A 10 2.46 6.06 -15.41
CA ALA A 10 3.09 7.37 -15.21
C ALA A 10 2.07 8.43 -14.75
N GLY A 11 0.86 8.42 -15.32
CA GLY A 11 -0.23 9.31 -14.91
C GLY A 11 -0.69 9.13 -13.45
N ALA A 12 -0.42 7.97 -12.83
CA ALA A 12 -0.79 7.69 -11.44
C ALA A 12 -0.04 8.60 -10.43
N PHE A 13 1.13 9.14 -10.78
CA PHE A 13 1.91 10.03 -9.91
C PHE A 13 1.21 11.37 -9.65
N MET A 14 0.30 11.77 -10.55
CA MET A 14 -0.54 12.95 -10.40
C MET A 14 -1.83 12.68 -9.60
N TYR A 15 -2.12 11.41 -9.28
CA TYR A 15 -3.35 11.03 -8.60
C TYR A 15 -3.54 11.66 -7.21
N PRO A 16 -2.51 11.75 -6.33
CA PRO A 16 -2.65 12.40 -5.02
C PRO A 16 -3.06 13.87 -5.10
N PHE A 17 -2.81 14.53 -6.23
CA PHE A 17 -3.11 15.95 -6.45
C PHE A 17 -4.47 16.20 -7.11
N ARG A 18 -5.25 15.15 -7.40
CA ARG A 18 -6.63 15.31 -7.87
C ARG A 18 -7.50 15.85 -6.73
N GLY A 19 -8.38 16.81 -7.01
CA GLY A 19 -9.13 17.54 -5.97
C GLY A 19 -9.89 16.66 -4.97
N THR A 20 -10.54 15.59 -5.43
CA THR A 20 -11.24 14.64 -4.53
C THR A 20 -10.27 13.82 -3.68
N THR A 21 -9.13 13.40 -4.24
CA THR A 21 -8.09 12.67 -3.49
C THR A 21 -7.43 13.58 -2.46
N VAL A 22 -7.13 14.84 -2.81
CA VAL A 22 -6.60 15.84 -1.88
C VAL A 22 -7.55 16.08 -0.71
N MET A 23 -8.85 16.21 -0.98
CA MET A 23 -9.86 16.38 0.06
C MET A 23 -9.85 15.20 1.04
N TRP A 24 -9.83 13.96 0.55
CA TRP A 24 -9.77 12.78 1.41
C TRP A 24 -8.43 12.63 2.14
N LEU A 25 -7.31 12.98 1.50
CA LEU A 25 -5.99 13.02 2.14
C LEU A 25 -6.00 13.98 3.33
N VAL A 26 -6.52 15.19 3.15
CA VAL A 26 -6.65 16.17 4.25
C VAL A 26 -7.57 15.64 5.34
N ALA A 27 -8.71 15.04 4.98
CA ALA A 27 -9.63 14.47 5.97
C ALA A 27 -8.98 13.37 6.82
N VAL A 28 -8.26 12.44 6.18
CA VAL A 28 -7.52 11.36 6.87
C VAL A 28 -6.44 11.96 7.76
N LEU A 29 -5.63 12.89 7.23
CA LEU A 29 -4.57 13.55 8.00
C LEU A 29 -5.09 14.27 9.25
N VAL A 30 -6.19 15.00 9.12
CA VAL A 30 -6.82 15.69 10.25
C VAL A 30 -7.33 14.65 11.27
N ALA A 31 -8.05 13.62 10.81
CA ALA A 31 -8.58 12.58 11.68
C ALA A 31 -7.47 11.83 12.43
N THR A 32 -6.41 11.40 11.75
CA THR A 32 -5.29 10.69 12.38
C THR A 32 -4.50 11.57 13.33
N THR A 33 -4.36 12.87 13.04
CA THR A 33 -3.76 13.84 13.97
C THR A 33 -4.54 13.92 15.29
N PHE A 34 -5.88 13.94 15.24
CA PHE A 34 -6.70 13.94 16.45
C PHE A 34 -6.64 12.59 17.20
N LEU A 35 -6.60 11.47 16.48
CA LEU A 35 -6.50 10.16 17.11
C LEU A 35 -5.19 9.98 17.87
N GLN A 36 -4.10 10.59 17.42
CA GLN A 36 -2.80 10.51 18.10
C GLN A 36 -2.79 11.10 19.52
N PHE A 37 -3.80 11.87 19.95
CA PHE A 37 -3.95 12.30 21.34
C PHE A 37 -4.28 11.16 22.31
N ILE A 38 -4.75 10.01 21.81
CA ILE A 38 -5.01 8.81 22.62
C ILE A 38 -3.82 7.85 22.45
N PRO A 39 -2.95 7.69 23.47
CA PRO A 39 -1.78 6.82 23.36
C PRO A 39 -2.17 5.37 23.01
N LEU A 40 -1.33 4.71 22.22
CA LEU A 40 -1.49 3.32 21.73
C LEU A 40 -2.75 3.05 20.89
N VAL A 41 -3.94 3.17 21.48
CA VAL A 41 -5.22 2.89 20.81
C VAL A 41 -5.45 3.86 19.66
N GLY A 42 -5.23 5.16 19.89
CA GLY A 42 -5.36 6.17 18.86
C GLY A 42 -4.40 5.97 17.68
N GLY A 43 -3.16 5.57 17.97
CA GLY A 43 -2.18 5.23 16.93
C GLY A 43 -2.59 4.03 16.08
N LEU A 44 -3.12 2.96 16.70
CA LEU A 44 -3.61 1.79 15.98
C LEU A 44 -4.83 2.10 15.12
N VAL A 45 -5.78 2.88 15.64
CA VAL A 45 -6.97 3.31 14.88
C VAL A 45 -6.57 4.24 13.74
N ALA A 46 -5.63 5.16 13.97
CA ALA A 46 -5.09 6.04 12.93
C ALA A 46 -4.44 5.26 11.79
N LEU A 47 -3.54 4.31 12.12
CA LEU A 47 -2.90 3.44 11.14
C LEU A 47 -3.93 2.62 10.35
N SER A 48 -4.95 2.09 11.04
CA SER A 48 -5.98 1.31 10.37
C SER A 48 -6.88 2.17 9.47
N ALA A 49 -7.17 3.41 9.85
CA ALA A 49 -7.89 4.37 9.02
C ALA A 49 -7.09 4.73 7.75
N GLU A 50 -5.78 4.95 7.88
CA GLU A 50 -4.89 5.17 6.74
C GLU A 50 -4.87 3.96 5.79
N LEU A 51 -4.72 2.75 6.33
CA LEU A 51 -4.77 1.52 5.54
C LEU A 51 -6.14 1.30 4.88
N GLY A 52 -7.23 1.65 5.57
CA GLY A 52 -8.58 1.60 5.03
C GLY A 52 -8.75 2.53 3.84
N PHE A 53 -8.26 3.78 3.96
CA PHE A 53 -8.20 4.74 2.86
C PHE A 53 -7.37 4.22 1.69
N LEU A 54 -6.19 3.64 1.96
CA LEU A 54 -5.32 3.05 0.94
C LEU A 54 -5.99 1.89 0.20
N PHE A 55 -6.69 0.99 0.91
CA PHE A 55 -7.48 -0.07 0.27
C PHE A 55 -8.69 0.46 -0.50
N ALA A 56 -9.32 1.55 -0.04
CA ALA A 56 -10.38 2.21 -0.80
C ALA A 56 -9.84 2.77 -2.14
N VAL A 57 -8.66 3.38 -2.14
CA VAL A 57 -7.99 3.82 -3.39
C VAL A 57 -7.76 2.65 -4.33
N LEU A 58 -7.24 1.53 -3.82
CA LEU A 58 -7.00 0.33 -4.62
C LEU A 58 -8.31 -0.22 -5.22
N ARG A 59 -9.33 -0.48 -4.39
CA ARG A 59 -10.63 -1.03 -4.83
C ARG A 59 -11.35 -0.10 -5.80
N SER A 60 -11.43 1.19 -5.48
CA SER A 60 -12.08 2.20 -6.35
C SER A 60 -11.40 2.25 -7.71
N THR A 61 -10.07 2.18 -7.74
CA THR A 61 -9.31 2.18 -9.00
C THR A 61 -9.48 0.87 -9.77
N ALA A 62 -9.44 -0.28 -9.09
CA ALA A 62 -9.66 -1.59 -9.71
C ALA A 62 -11.05 -1.70 -10.35
N GLY A 63 -12.06 -1.03 -9.79
CA GLY A 63 -13.39 -0.87 -10.38
C GLY A 63 -13.47 0.14 -11.54
N GLY A 64 -12.34 0.63 -12.05
CA GLY A 64 -12.28 1.58 -13.17
C GLY A 64 -12.60 3.03 -12.81
N ALA A 65 -12.74 3.39 -11.53
CA ALA A 65 -13.04 4.76 -11.15
C ALA A 65 -11.79 5.66 -11.23
N ASP A 66 -11.92 6.79 -11.92
CA ASP A 66 -10.88 7.81 -11.99
C ASP A 66 -10.81 8.71 -10.76
N THR A 67 -11.90 8.81 -10.02
CA THR A 67 -12.01 9.56 -8.78
C THR A 67 -12.24 8.61 -7.63
N LEU A 68 -11.68 8.94 -6.46
CA LEU A 68 -11.88 8.14 -5.26
C LEU A 68 -13.36 8.18 -4.85
N ARG A 69 -13.97 7.00 -4.75
CA ARG A 69 -15.31 6.81 -4.21
C ARG A 69 -15.20 6.01 -2.92
N ILE A 70 -15.50 6.63 -1.79
CA ILE A 70 -15.59 5.97 -0.50
C ILE A 70 -17.07 5.82 -0.17
N ASP A 71 -17.51 4.58 0.08
CA ASP A 71 -18.86 4.33 0.57
C ASP A 71 -18.94 4.74 2.04
N ALA A 72 -19.92 5.55 2.42
CA ALA A 72 -20.14 5.94 3.80
C ALA A 72 -20.38 4.72 4.72
N ARG A 73 -20.89 3.62 4.16
CA ARG A 73 -21.09 2.35 4.88
C ARG A 73 -19.77 1.73 5.35
N ASP A 74 -18.69 1.87 4.56
CA ASP A 74 -17.36 1.38 4.94
C ASP A 74 -16.78 2.13 6.15
N ILE A 75 -17.22 3.37 6.38
CA ILE A 75 -16.77 4.22 7.50
C ILE A 75 -17.60 3.97 8.76
N ALA A 76 -18.91 3.75 8.61
CA ALA A 76 -19.85 3.65 9.73
C ALA A 76 -19.70 2.37 10.57
N ASP A 77 -19.21 1.29 9.97
CA ASP A 77 -19.08 0.01 10.67
C ASP A 77 -17.78 -0.08 11.47
N VAL A 78 -17.88 0.15 12.78
CA VAL A 78 -16.75 0.09 13.73
C VAL A 78 -16.08 -1.28 13.74
N SER A 79 -16.81 -2.36 13.44
CA SER A 79 -16.23 -3.71 13.36
C SER A 79 -15.24 -3.85 12.20
N LEU A 80 -15.37 -3.00 11.18
CA LEU A 80 -14.45 -2.93 10.04
C LEU A 80 -13.24 -2.05 10.30
N TRP A 81 -13.18 -1.30 11.41
CA TRP A 81 -12.12 -0.33 11.62
C TRP A 81 -10.74 -0.96 11.79
N LEU A 82 -10.64 -2.17 12.36
CA LEU A 82 -9.36 -2.89 12.51
C LEU A 82 -9.07 -3.87 11.36
N ALA A 83 -10.05 -4.14 10.50
CA ALA A 83 -9.90 -5.10 9.41
C ALA A 83 -8.79 -4.70 8.40
N PRO A 84 -8.62 -3.42 8.01
CA PRO A 84 -7.52 -3.01 7.15
C PRO A 84 -6.14 -3.31 7.74
N LEU A 85 -5.95 -3.03 9.04
CA LEU A 85 -4.72 -3.35 9.74
C LEU A 85 -4.45 -4.86 9.75
N GLY A 86 -5.44 -5.67 10.11
CA GLY A 86 -5.32 -7.13 10.09
C GLY A 86 -4.95 -7.65 8.70
N LYS A 87 -5.62 -7.16 7.66
CA LYS A 87 -5.33 -7.48 6.25
C LYS A 87 -3.91 -7.13 5.84
N TYR A 88 -3.43 -5.93 6.20
CA TYR A 88 -2.07 -5.50 5.91
C TYR A 88 -1.02 -6.35 6.63
N VAL A 89 -1.22 -6.60 7.92
CA VAL A 89 -0.31 -7.43 8.73
C VAL A 89 -0.26 -8.86 8.19
N MET A 90 -1.39 -9.45 7.82
CA MET A 90 -1.43 -10.79 7.21
C MET A 90 -0.74 -10.81 5.85
N ALA A 91 -0.97 -9.81 4.99
CA ALA A 91 -0.28 -9.70 3.71
C ALA A 91 1.25 -9.62 3.91
N MET A 92 1.70 -8.78 4.85
CA MET A 92 3.11 -8.65 5.20
C MET A 92 3.68 -9.95 5.76
N ALA A 93 2.96 -10.60 6.68
CA ALA A 93 3.38 -11.86 7.29
C ALA A 93 3.56 -12.95 6.24
N VAL A 94 2.61 -13.15 5.33
CA VAL A 94 2.72 -14.15 4.26
C VAL A 94 3.87 -13.83 3.32
N SER A 95 4.04 -12.56 2.93
CA SER A 95 5.11 -12.15 2.01
C SER A 95 6.50 -12.35 2.60
N PHE A 96 6.70 -12.00 3.87
CA PHE A 96 8.03 -12.02 4.49
C PHE A 96 8.29 -13.23 5.38
N ALA A 97 7.32 -14.13 5.58
CA ALA A 97 7.49 -15.36 6.35
C ALA A 97 8.70 -16.20 5.90
N PRO A 98 8.95 -16.45 4.59
CA PRO A 98 10.12 -17.21 4.16
C PRO A 98 11.44 -16.57 4.60
N ALA A 99 11.53 -15.24 4.57
CA ALA A 99 12.73 -14.50 4.98
C ALA A 99 12.93 -14.58 6.50
N VAL A 100 11.86 -14.46 7.28
CA VAL A 100 11.90 -14.62 8.74
C VAL A 100 12.30 -16.03 9.13
N VAL A 101 11.71 -17.06 8.50
CA VAL A 101 12.07 -18.47 8.75
C VAL A 101 13.54 -18.73 8.38
N ALA A 102 14.00 -18.25 7.23
CA ALA A 102 15.39 -18.37 6.83
C ALA A 102 16.35 -17.67 7.82
N ALA A 103 15.97 -16.48 8.32
CA ALA A 103 16.77 -15.74 9.29
C ALA A 103 16.88 -16.45 10.64
N VAL A 104 15.79 -17.10 11.10
CA VAL A 104 15.78 -17.86 12.35
C VAL A 104 16.58 -19.16 12.23
N LEU A 105 16.48 -19.86 11.09
CA LEU A 105 17.13 -21.16 10.90
C LEU A 105 18.61 -21.07 10.48
N LEU A 106 18.98 -20.03 9.74
CA LEU A 106 20.31 -19.85 9.16
C LEU A 106 21.08 -18.67 9.76
N GLY A 107 20.51 -18.01 10.77
CA GLY A 107 21.15 -16.91 11.47
C GLY A 107 22.37 -17.40 12.24
N ASP A 108 23.54 -16.85 11.93
CA ASP A 108 24.76 -17.13 12.68
C ASP A 108 24.91 -16.15 13.85
N ALA A 109 25.56 -16.60 14.93
CA ALA A 109 25.85 -15.77 16.12
C ALA A 109 26.74 -14.56 15.79
N SER A 110 27.46 -14.61 14.66
CA SER A 110 28.25 -13.50 14.12
C SER A 110 27.40 -12.30 13.67
N GLY A 111 26.08 -12.46 13.56
CA GLY A 111 25.16 -11.42 13.06
C GLY A 111 25.22 -11.22 11.54
N ALA A 112 26.00 -12.03 10.82
CA ALA A 112 26.04 -12.01 9.36
C ALA A 112 24.72 -12.58 8.79
N VAL A 113 24.02 -11.78 7.98
CA VAL A 113 22.79 -12.20 7.32
C VAL A 113 23.14 -13.06 6.11
N SER A 114 22.70 -14.33 6.11
CA SER A 114 22.93 -15.25 5.00
C SER A 114 22.36 -14.72 3.66
N PRO A 115 23.05 -14.91 2.51
CA PRO A 115 22.51 -14.58 1.19
C PRO A 115 21.11 -15.15 0.92
N VAL A 116 20.78 -16.29 1.54
CA VAL A 116 19.46 -16.93 1.46
C VAL A 116 18.36 -16.03 2.04
N VAL A 117 18.64 -15.31 3.15
CA VAL A 117 17.68 -14.40 3.79
C VAL A 117 17.41 -13.20 2.87
N TYR A 118 18.44 -12.65 2.23
CA TYR A 118 18.27 -11.57 1.25
C TYR A 118 17.45 -12.03 0.04
N GLY A 119 17.73 -13.22 -0.49
CA GLY A 119 16.94 -13.81 -1.57
C GLY A 119 15.48 -13.99 -1.20
N ALA A 120 15.20 -14.55 -0.02
CA ALA A 120 13.84 -14.72 0.48
C ALA A 120 13.13 -13.38 0.72
N GLY A 121 13.85 -12.36 1.23
CA GLY A 121 13.32 -11.01 1.40
C GLY A 121 12.97 -10.34 0.07
N ALA A 122 13.81 -10.53 -0.97
CA ALA A 122 13.54 -10.04 -2.31
C ALA A 122 12.30 -10.70 -2.93
N VAL A 123 12.14 -12.02 -2.76
CA VAL A 123 10.92 -12.74 -3.17
C VAL A 123 9.69 -12.19 -2.44
N GLY A 124 9.80 -11.97 -1.12
CA GLY A 124 8.73 -11.38 -0.32
C GLY A 124 8.34 -9.99 -0.80
N LEU A 125 9.33 -9.14 -1.11
CA LEU A 125 9.11 -7.80 -1.64
C LEU A 125 8.41 -7.83 -3.01
N LEU A 126 8.79 -8.76 -3.90
CA LEU A 126 8.13 -8.93 -5.20
C LEU A 126 6.72 -9.48 -5.07
N TYR A 127 6.44 -10.31 -4.05
CA TYR A 127 5.12 -10.91 -3.82
C TYR A 127 4.16 -9.98 -3.05
N PHE A 128 4.68 -9.07 -2.21
CA PHE A 128 3.88 -8.20 -1.34
C PHE A 128 2.80 -7.37 -2.05
N PRO A 129 3.05 -6.77 -3.23
CA PRO A 129 2.00 -6.04 -3.95
C PRO A 129 0.81 -6.94 -4.35
N ALA A 130 1.06 -8.17 -4.78
CA ALA A 130 0.00 -9.16 -5.05
C ALA A 130 -0.75 -9.54 -3.77
N ALA A 131 -0.04 -9.72 -2.64
CA ALA A 131 -0.66 -9.99 -1.35
C ALA A 131 -1.59 -8.85 -0.90
N LEU A 132 -1.19 -7.59 -1.10
CA LEU A 132 -2.04 -6.42 -0.82
C LEU A 132 -3.29 -6.37 -1.70
N VAL A 133 -3.16 -6.73 -2.98
CA VAL A 133 -4.30 -6.84 -3.89
C VAL A 133 -5.31 -7.89 -3.40
N VAL A 134 -4.84 -9.08 -3.03
CA VAL A 134 -5.68 -10.16 -2.48
C VAL A 134 -6.33 -9.73 -1.16
N ALA A 135 -5.56 -9.08 -0.28
CA ALA A 135 -6.05 -8.57 0.99
C ALA A 135 -7.15 -7.50 0.79
N ALA A 136 -6.99 -6.59 -0.17
CA ALA A 136 -7.96 -5.54 -0.44
C ALA A 136 -9.32 -6.07 -0.92
N HIS A 137 -9.32 -7.17 -1.69
CA HIS A 137 -10.54 -7.75 -2.32
C HIS A 137 -11.16 -8.93 -1.56
N SER A 138 -10.45 -9.53 -0.61
CA SER A 138 -11.00 -10.64 0.18
C SER A 138 -12.10 -10.19 1.15
N GLN A 139 -13.11 -11.05 1.33
CA GLN A 139 -14.09 -10.90 2.40
C GLN A 139 -13.46 -11.39 3.72
N GLY A 140 -13.19 -10.47 4.65
CA GLY A 140 -12.52 -10.76 5.93
C GLY A 140 -10.98 -10.68 5.89
N CYS A 141 -10.33 -10.91 7.05
CA CYS A 141 -8.88 -10.76 7.20
C CYS A 141 -8.08 -11.98 6.72
N LEU A 142 -8.70 -13.17 6.73
CA LEU A 142 -8.02 -14.43 6.42
C LEU A 142 -7.74 -14.63 4.93
N GLY A 143 -8.41 -13.90 4.04
CA GLY A 143 -8.17 -14.06 2.59
C GLY A 143 -6.74 -13.68 2.18
N ALA A 144 -6.07 -12.79 2.93
CA ALA A 144 -4.67 -12.46 2.74
C ALA A 144 -3.71 -13.64 3.02
N LEU A 145 -4.17 -14.66 3.76
CA LEU A 145 -3.39 -15.87 4.09
C LEU A 145 -3.31 -16.88 2.95
N ASN A 146 -4.00 -16.66 1.82
CA ASN A 146 -3.94 -17.56 0.68
C ASN A 146 -2.83 -17.13 -0.30
N PRO A 147 -1.61 -17.72 -0.24
CA PRO A 147 -0.53 -17.35 -1.15
C PRO A 147 -0.82 -17.71 -2.60
N LEU A 148 -1.65 -18.74 -2.83
CA LEU A 148 -1.96 -19.22 -4.17
C LEU A 148 -2.72 -18.19 -4.99
N ALA A 149 -3.57 -17.37 -4.35
CA ALA A 149 -4.29 -16.30 -5.04
C ALA A 149 -3.33 -15.23 -5.60
N GLY A 150 -2.32 -14.84 -4.82
CA GLY A 150 -1.31 -13.88 -5.26
C GLY A 150 -0.38 -14.48 -6.33
N ILE A 151 0.02 -15.75 -6.19
CA ILE A 151 0.84 -16.44 -7.19
C ILE A 151 0.08 -16.58 -8.52
N ALA A 152 -1.21 -16.94 -8.46
CA ALA A 152 -2.06 -17.04 -9.63
C ALA A 152 -2.23 -15.69 -10.34
N LEU A 153 -2.41 -14.59 -9.58
CA LEU A 153 -2.43 -13.23 -10.13
C LEU A 153 -1.13 -12.92 -10.88
N ILE A 154 0.03 -13.15 -10.27
CA ILE A 154 1.33 -12.90 -10.91
C ILE A 154 1.50 -13.77 -12.17
N GLY A 155 1.12 -15.04 -12.10
CA GLY A 155 1.23 -15.99 -13.22
C GLY A 155 0.35 -15.66 -14.42
N LYS A 156 -0.83 -15.06 -14.19
CA LYS A 156 -1.75 -14.64 -15.26
C LYS A 156 -1.26 -13.40 -16.02
N ILE A 157 -0.60 -12.47 -15.33
CA ILE A 157 -0.19 -11.17 -15.91
C ILE A 157 1.25 -10.76 -15.55
N PRO A 158 2.27 -11.61 -15.81
CA PRO A 158 3.62 -11.42 -15.29
C PRO A 158 4.28 -10.12 -15.79
N GLY A 159 4.14 -9.80 -17.08
CA GLY A 159 4.74 -8.60 -17.67
C GLY A 159 4.14 -7.30 -17.11
N ALA A 160 2.81 -7.22 -17.04
CA ALA A 160 2.11 -6.07 -16.47
C ALA A 160 2.39 -5.94 -14.96
N TYR A 161 2.50 -7.06 -14.26
CA TYR A 161 2.84 -7.09 -12.84
C TYR A 161 4.25 -6.54 -12.58
N VAL A 162 5.27 -7.07 -13.26
CA VAL A 162 6.68 -6.61 -13.10
C VAL A 162 6.79 -5.11 -13.40
N LEU A 163 6.15 -4.64 -14.47
CA LEU A 163 6.12 -3.22 -14.81
C LEU A 163 5.46 -2.39 -13.68
N THR A 164 4.33 -2.85 -13.16
CA THR A 164 3.64 -2.15 -12.06
C THR A 164 4.50 -2.11 -10.80
N VAL A 165 5.14 -3.21 -10.42
CA VAL A 165 6.06 -3.27 -9.28
C VAL A 165 7.24 -2.32 -9.45
N PHE A 166 7.79 -2.21 -10.68
CA PHE A 166 8.83 -1.24 -10.99
C PHE A 166 8.35 0.21 -10.75
N PHE A 167 7.16 0.57 -11.23
CA PHE A 167 6.59 1.90 -10.96
C PHE A 167 6.27 2.13 -9.47
N VAL A 168 5.85 1.10 -8.74
CA VAL A 168 5.67 1.16 -7.28
C VAL A 168 7.01 1.45 -6.60
N ALA A 169 8.10 0.79 -7.01
CA ALA A 169 9.44 1.06 -6.49
C ALA A 169 9.89 2.51 -6.76
N ILE A 170 9.61 3.05 -7.96
CA ILE A 170 9.83 4.47 -8.26
C ILE A 170 9.01 5.36 -7.32
N ALA A 171 7.73 5.07 -7.12
CA ALA A 171 6.86 5.85 -6.24
C ALA A 171 7.39 5.87 -4.80
N LEU A 172 7.84 4.72 -4.28
CA LEU A 172 8.49 4.62 -2.97
C LEU A 172 9.77 5.45 -2.91
N GLY A 173 10.61 5.40 -3.94
CA GLY A 173 11.83 6.21 -4.04
C GLY A 173 11.55 7.71 -4.03
N VAL A 174 10.56 8.17 -4.81
CA VAL A 174 10.11 9.56 -4.84
C VAL A 174 9.56 9.99 -3.47
N GLY A 175 8.69 9.20 -2.85
CA GLY A 175 8.15 9.50 -1.52
C GLY A 175 9.24 9.56 -0.45
N GLY A 176 10.23 8.66 -0.50
CA GLY A 176 11.40 8.71 0.38
C GLY A 176 12.22 9.99 0.19
N GLY A 177 12.41 10.43 -1.06
CA GLY A 177 13.03 11.72 -1.38
C GLY A 177 12.24 12.91 -0.83
N MET A 178 10.91 12.91 -1.00
CA MET A 178 10.01 13.94 -0.46
C MET A 178 10.07 14.00 1.07
N LEU A 179 10.07 12.85 1.75
CA LEU A 179 10.19 12.78 3.21
C LEU A 179 11.53 13.36 3.71
N ARG A 180 12.64 13.05 3.03
CA ARG A 180 13.95 13.63 3.36
C ARG A 180 13.98 15.14 3.15
N ALA A 181 13.41 15.63 2.04
CA ALA A 181 13.29 17.07 1.80
C ALA A 181 12.41 17.76 2.85
N ALA A 182 11.29 17.13 3.23
CA ALA A 182 10.40 17.63 4.27
C ALA A 182 11.05 17.68 5.65
N ALA A 183 12.02 16.80 5.93
CA ALA A 183 12.79 16.80 7.17
C ALA A 183 13.72 18.02 7.30
N ALA A 184 14.06 18.69 6.20
CA ALA A 184 14.86 19.93 6.21
C ALA A 184 14.03 21.19 6.56
N ILE A 185 12.71 21.07 6.72
CA ILE A 185 11.85 22.20 7.08
C ILE A 185 11.88 22.38 8.60
N GLU A 186 12.53 23.46 9.05
CA GLU A 186 12.72 23.75 10.48
C GLU A 186 11.44 24.26 11.17
N VAL A 187 10.50 24.82 10.42
CA VAL A 187 9.23 25.34 10.97
C VAL A 187 8.38 24.17 11.46
N PRO A 188 8.11 24.02 12.77
CA PRO A 188 7.55 22.78 13.33
C PRO A 188 6.18 22.40 12.74
N LEU A 189 5.26 23.36 12.65
CA LEU A 189 3.91 23.14 12.15
C LEU A 189 3.90 22.82 10.65
N LEU A 190 4.60 23.64 9.86
CA LEU A 190 4.69 23.44 8.41
C LEU A 190 5.41 22.12 8.08
N GLY A 191 6.53 21.84 8.76
CA GLY A 191 7.30 20.60 8.60
C GLY A 191 6.50 19.37 9.00
N ALA A 192 5.65 19.44 10.04
CA ALA A 192 4.73 18.35 10.38
C ALA A 192 3.74 18.08 9.25
N ILE A 193 3.05 19.11 8.73
CA ILE A 193 2.07 18.97 7.65
C ILE A 193 2.73 18.40 6.39
N VAL A 194 3.87 18.97 5.96
CA VAL A 194 4.58 18.52 4.75
C VAL A 194 5.08 17.09 4.90
N ARG A 195 5.61 16.70 6.08
CA ARG A 195 6.03 15.31 6.33
C ARG A 195 4.85 14.34 6.27
N SER A 196 3.70 14.69 6.85
CA SER A 196 2.52 13.81 6.81
C SER A 196 1.97 13.64 5.39
N VAL A 197 1.94 14.71 4.58
CA VAL A 197 1.57 14.61 3.16
C VAL A 197 2.58 13.77 2.38
N ALA A 198 3.89 13.98 2.61
CA ALA A 198 4.94 13.20 1.97
C ALA A 198 4.90 11.71 2.35
N ALA A 199 4.53 11.40 3.60
CA ALA A 199 4.39 10.02 4.09
C ALA A 199 3.25 9.27 3.39
N LEU A 200 2.14 9.95 3.07
CA LEU A 200 1.00 9.35 2.38
C LEU A 200 1.14 9.34 0.85
N TYR A 201 2.03 10.16 0.27
CA TYR A 201 2.20 10.27 -1.17
C TYR A 201 2.49 8.92 -1.83
N ALA A 202 3.59 8.27 -1.42
CA ALA A 202 4.04 7.03 -2.04
C ALA A 202 3.04 5.86 -1.86
N PRO A 203 2.47 5.61 -0.66
CA PRO A 203 1.44 4.59 -0.48
C PRO A 203 0.20 4.82 -1.35
N VAL A 204 -0.29 6.06 -1.49
CA VAL A 204 -1.45 6.36 -2.34
C VAL A 204 -1.16 6.08 -3.81
N VAL A 205 0.00 6.52 -4.31
CA VAL A 205 0.41 6.22 -5.69
C VAL A 205 0.56 4.71 -5.89
N ALA A 206 1.17 4.00 -4.94
CA ALA A 206 1.32 2.55 -5.01
C ALA A 206 -0.04 1.83 -5.09
N MET A 207 -1.00 2.19 -4.24
CA MET A 207 -2.34 1.60 -4.26
C MET A 207 -3.09 1.93 -5.55
N ARG A 208 -2.92 3.14 -6.09
CA ARG A 208 -3.46 3.52 -7.40
C ARG A 208 -2.85 2.68 -8.53
N LEU A 209 -1.53 2.48 -8.54
CA LEU A 209 -0.84 1.64 -9.53
C LEU A 209 -1.36 0.19 -9.49
N LEU A 210 -1.53 -0.38 -8.29
CA LEU A 210 -2.06 -1.74 -8.13
C LEU A 210 -3.54 -1.85 -8.56
N GLY A 211 -4.34 -0.84 -8.29
CA GLY A 211 -5.71 -0.79 -8.81
C GLY A 211 -5.75 -0.72 -10.33
N LEU A 212 -4.87 0.08 -10.96
CA LEU A 212 -4.79 0.20 -12.43
C LEU A 212 -4.37 -1.12 -13.06
N LEU A 213 -3.41 -1.84 -12.45
CA LEU A 213 -3.01 -3.17 -12.90
C LEU A 213 -4.23 -4.11 -13.02
N LEU A 214 -5.11 -4.10 -12.02
CA LEU A 214 -6.32 -4.94 -12.04
C LEU A 214 -7.34 -4.47 -13.07
N ALA A 215 -7.60 -3.16 -13.14
CA ALA A 215 -8.58 -2.60 -14.06
C ALA A 215 -8.21 -2.90 -15.52
N GLU A 216 -6.94 -2.75 -15.89
CA GLU A 216 -6.46 -2.97 -17.27
C GLU A 216 -6.31 -4.45 -17.63
N ASN A 217 -6.37 -5.36 -16.66
CA ASN A 217 -6.20 -6.81 -16.89
C ASN A 217 -7.41 -7.63 -16.43
N ALA A 218 -8.56 -7.00 -16.19
CA ALA A 218 -9.75 -7.66 -15.65
C ALA A 218 -10.22 -8.85 -16.51
N GLU A 219 -10.04 -8.79 -17.84
CA GLU A 219 -10.41 -9.87 -18.77
C GLU A 219 -9.50 -11.10 -18.66
N HIS A 220 -8.31 -10.96 -18.08
CA HIS A 220 -7.33 -12.04 -17.92
C HIS A 220 -7.37 -12.71 -16.54
N LEU A 221 -8.11 -12.13 -15.59
CA LEU A 221 -8.19 -12.57 -14.19
C LEU A 221 -9.42 -13.43 -13.93
#